data_AF-A0A946QFX1-F1
#
_entry.id   AF-A0A946QFX1-F1
#
_cell.length_a   1.000
_cell.length_b   1.000
_cell.length_c   1.000
_cell.angle_alpha   90.00
_cell.angle_beta   90.00
_cell.angle_gamma   90.00
#
_symmetry.space_group_name_H-M   'P 1'
#
loop_
_entity.id
_entity.type
_entity.pdbx_description
1 polymer ?
#
loop_
_entity_poly.entity_id
_entity_poly.type
_entity_poly.pdbx_seq_one_letter_code
_entity_poly.pdbx_strand_id
1 'polypeptide(L)'
;MNFYFKNNWFNLGFTAENENATDNEFSYQKYIPGVSISRKLPFGLTGSIYYKTLFSRYDDPATLFNKDRKDQQNFIGASLEKKIWHSLKSNQSVLFHLNYQHTRSYSNIDLYEYNMNLLQLSLIYNF
;
A
#
# COMPACT_ATOMS: atom_id res chain seq x y z
N MET A 1 7.06 -9.71 8.26
CA MET A 1 8.15 -10.00 9.21
C MET A 1 8.83 -8.69 9.57
N ASN A 2 9.06 -8.45 10.87
CA ASN A 2 9.55 -7.16 11.36
C ASN A 2 10.94 -7.32 11.99
N PHE A 3 11.89 -6.47 11.62
CA PHE A 3 13.24 -6.46 12.16
C PHE A 3 13.55 -5.10 12.78
N TYR A 4 14.18 -5.10 13.95
CA TYR A 4 14.60 -3.87 14.62
C TYR A 4 16.11 -3.69 14.48
N PHE A 5 16.55 -2.56 13.92
CA PHE A 5 17.96 -2.24 13.81
C PHE A 5 18.22 -0.74 13.93
N LYS A 6 19.06 -0.35 14.90
CA LYS A 6 19.49 1.05 15.13
C LYS A 6 18.32 2.06 15.14
N ASN A 7 17.26 1.77 15.89
CA ASN A 7 16.04 2.60 15.99
C ASN A 7 15.20 2.68 14.72
N ASN A 8 15.38 1.73 13.79
CA ASN A 8 14.52 1.55 12.63
C ASN A 8 13.79 0.22 12.74
N TRP A 9 12.51 0.24 12.37
CA TRP A 9 11.68 -0.94 12.17
C TRP A 9 11.58 -1.22 10.68
N PHE A 10 12.13 -2.34 10.25
CA PHE A 10 12.00 -2.84 8.88
C PHE A 10 10.83 -3.82 8.83
N ASN A 11 9.94 -3.66 7.87
CA ASN A 11 8.83 -4.59 7.65
C ASN A 11 8.94 -5.16 6.24
N LEU A 12 8.91 -6.49 6.15
CA LEU A 12 8.73 -7.22 4.90
C LEU A 12 7.33 -7.80 4.88
N GLY A 13 6.59 -7.57 3.79
CA GLY A 13 5.24 -8.05 3.59
C GLY A 13 5.10 -8.77 2.26
N PHE A 14 4.25 -9.77 2.24
CA PHE A 14 3.82 -10.45 1.03
C PHE A 14 2.34 -10.76 1.18
N THR A 15 1.55 -10.38 0.17
CA THR A 15 0.13 -10.74 0.07
C THR A 15 -0.06 -11.56 -1.19
N ALA A 16 -0.83 -12.64 -1.10
CA ALA A 16 -1.30 -13.39 -2.25
C ALA A 16 -2.82 -13.45 -2.17
N GLU A 17 -3.47 -13.25 -3.30
CA GLU A 17 -4.92 -13.26 -3.44
C GLU A 17 -5.29 -14.00 -4.72
N ASN A 18 -6.40 -14.73 -4.67
CA ASN A 18 -6.97 -15.42 -5.81
C ASN A 18 -8.46 -15.10 -5.85
N GLU A 19 -8.92 -14.55 -6.97
CA GLU A 19 -10.31 -14.24 -7.22
C GLU A 19 -10.85 -15.16 -8.30
N ASN A 20 -11.97 -15.82 -8.00
CA ASN A 20 -12.69 -16.68 -8.95
C ASN A 20 -14.03 -16.03 -9.26
N ALA A 21 -14.08 -15.27 -10.34
CA ALA A 21 -15.29 -14.61 -10.79
C ALA A 21 -16.21 -15.57 -11.55
N THR A 22 -17.51 -15.24 -11.63
CA THR A 22 -18.47 -16.00 -12.45
C THR A 22 -18.13 -15.92 -13.94
N ASP A 23 -17.55 -14.80 -14.37
CA ASP A 23 -16.97 -14.62 -15.68
C ASP A 23 -15.44 -14.71 -15.54
N ASN A 24 -14.86 -15.73 -16.17
CA ASN A 24 -13.44 -16.07 -16.05
C ASN A 24 -12.51 -14.96 -16.55
N GLU A 25 -12.97 -14.06 -17.42
CA GLU A 25 -12.19 -12.89 -17.85
C GLU A 25 -11.78 -12.00 -16.66
N PHE A 26 -12.56 -12.05 -15.56
CA PHE A 26 -12.28 -11.33 -14.33
C PHE A 26 -11.69 -12.19 -13.21
N SER A 27 -11.44 -13.48 -13.44
CA SER A 27 -10.70 -14.31 -12.50
C SER A 27 -9.21 -13.98 -12.56
N TYR A 28 -8.57 -13.87 -11.40
CA TYR A 28 -7.16 -13.47 -11.33
C TYR A 28 -6.40 -13.99 -10.12
N GLN A 29 -5.08 -14.04 -10.29
CA GLN A 29 -4.11 -14.20 -9.22
C GLN A 29 -3.36 -12.89 -9.01
N LYS A 30 -3.25 -12.45 -7.75
CA LYS A 30 -2.61 -11.19 -7.37
C LYS A 30 -1.57 -11.40 -6.30
N TYR A 31 -0.39 -10.81 -6.50
CA TYR A 31 0.73 -10.88 -5.58
C TYR A 31 1.25 -9.49 -5.24
N ILE A 32 1.44 -9.21 -3.95
CA ILE A 32 1.86 -7.90 -3.46
C ILE A 32 3.04 -8.04 -2.49
N PRO A 33 4.27 -8.21 -2.99
CA PRO A 33 5.46 -8.04 -2.17
C PRO A 33 5.66 -6.57 -1.81
N GLY A 34 6.14 -6.32 -0.59
CA GLY A 34 6.35 -4.98 -0.07
C GLY A 34 7.42 -4.93 0.99
N VAL A 35 8.09 -3.79 1.06
CA VAL A 35 9.07 -3.47 2.09
C VAL A 35 8.78 -2.09 2.66
N SER A 36 9.01 -1.91 3.94
CA SER A 36 8.99 -0.60 4.57
C SER A 36 10.04 -0.47 5.64
N ILE A 37 10.45 0.77 5.89
CA ILE A 37 11.27 1.14 7.03
C ILE A 37 10.59 2.31 7.73
N SER A 38 10.48 2.22 9.05
CA SER A 38 9.97 3.30 9.89
C SER A 38 10.91 3.58 11.04
N ARG A 39 10.87 4.81 11.57
CA ARG A 39 11.66 5.21 12.73
C ARG A 39 10.97 6.31 13.52
N LYS A 40 11.30 6.37 14.81
CA LYS A 40 11.00 7.55 15.63
C LYS A 40 11.90 8.70 15.21
N LEU A 41 11.25 9.85 15.01
CA LEU A 41 11.85 11.15 14.74
C LEU A 41 11.71 12.02 16.01
N PRO A 42 12.40 13.17 16.08
CA PRO A 42 12.21 14.13 17.15
C PRO A 42 10.73 14.54 17.34
N PHE A 43 10.40 15.09 18.51
CA PHE A 43 9.05 15.57 18.85
C PHE A 43 7.95 14.50 18.84
N GLY A 44 8.32 13.23 19.04
CA GLY A 44 7.37 12.10 19.12
C GLY A 44 6.72 11.72 17.79
N LEU A 45 7.33 12.14 16.66
CA LEU A 45 6.90 11.77 15.32
C LEU A 45 7.40 10.35 14.98
N THR A 46 6.62 9.62 14.20
CA THR A 46 7.08 8.41 13.52
C THR A 46 7.07 8.68 12.03
N GLY A 47 8.21 8.52 11.37
CA GLY A 47 8.31 8.59 9.92
C GLY A 47 8.44 7.21 9.32
N SER A 48 7.84 6.99 8.15
CA SER A 48 8.01 5.76 7.39
C SER A 48 8.20 6.04 5.90
N ILE A 49 8.92 5.15 5.23
CA ILE A 49 8.93 5.04 3.77
C ILE A 49 8.66 3.59 3.39
N TYR A 50 8.00 3.39 2.26
CA TYR A 50 7.68 2.05 1.77
C TYR A 50 7.77 1.97 0.26
N TYR A 51 7.99 0.74 -0.20
CA TYR A 51 7.84 0.36 -1.59
C TYR A 51 7.03 -0.94 -1.66
N LYS A 52 6.04 -0.97 -2.55
CA LYS A 52 5.23 -2.16 -2.83
C LYS A 52 5.08 -2.30 -4.32
N THR A 53 5.02 -3.53 -4.80
CA THR A 53 4.65 -3.81 -6.18
C THR A 53 3.51 -4.80 -6.18
N LEU A 54 2.54 -4.61 -7.06
CA LEU A 54 1.37 -5.45 -7.24
C LEU A 54 1.46 -6.04 -8.63
N PHE A 55 1.38 -7.35 -8.71
CA PHE A 55 1.28 -8.10 -9.96
C PHE A 55 -0.06 -8.80 -10.00
N SER A 56 -0.83 -8.60 -11.07
CA SER A 56 -2.06 -9.34 -11.33
C SER A 56 -1.95 -10.07 -12.65
N ARG A 57 -2.34 -11.34 -12.67
CA ARG A 57 -2.48 -12.16 -13.87
C ARG A 57 -3.91 -12.67 -13.93
N TYR A 58 -4.58 -12.41 -15.05
CA TYR A 58 -5.94 -12.88 -15.29
C TYR A 58 -5.90 -14.24 -15.99
N ASP A 59 -6.90 -15.06 -15.72
CA ASP A 59 -6.92 -16.46 -16.15
C ASP A 59 -7.29 -16.60 -17.63
N ASP A 60 -8.29 -15.84 -18.09
CA ASP A 60 -8.73 -15.85 -19.48
C ASP A 60 -8.27 -14.58 -20.24
N PRO A 61 -8.14 -14.68 -21.57
CA PRO A 61 -7.81 -13.52 -22.41
C PRO A 61 -8.88 -12.45 -22.30
N ALA A 62 -8.45 -11.19 -22.28
CA ALA A 62 -9.40 -10.08 -22.34
C ALA A 62 -10.16 -10.13 -23.68
N THR A 63 -11.49 -10.21 -23.65
CA THR A 63 -12.34 -10.50 -24.82
C THR A 63 -12.11 -9.51 -25.95
N LEU A 64 -11.86 -8.24 -25.62
CA LEU A 64 -11.61 -7.17 -26.58
C LEU A 64 -10.22 -7.22 -27.24
N PHE A 65 -9.23 -7.86 -26.60
CA PHE A 65 -7.83 -7.83 -27.02
C PHE A 65 -7.29 -9.20 -27.43
N ASN A 66 -8.03 -10.27 -27.12
CA ASN A 66 -7.65 -11.67 -27.34
C ASN A 66 -6.22 -11.97 -26.84
N LYS A 67 -5.89 -11.43 -25.66
CA LYS A 67 -4.57 -11.54 -25.02
C LYS A 67 -4.73 -11.71 -23.51
N ASP A 68 -3.89 -12.56 -22.92
CA ASP A 68 -3.79 -12.70 -21.47
C ASP A 68 -3.42 -11.36 -20.84
N ARG A 69 -4.26 -10.87 -19.92
CA ARG A 69 -4.03 -9.61 -19.22
C ARG A 69 -3.06 -9.81 -18.06
N LYS A 70 -2.07 -8.91 -17.97
CA LYS A 70 -1.12 -8.79 -16.88
C LYS A 70 -1.00 -7.33 -16.50
N ASP A 71 -1.25 -7.04 -15.23
CA ASP A 71 -1.15 -5.70 -14.68
C ASP A 71 0.00 -5.64 -13.68
N GLN A 72 0.72 -4.53 -13.70
CA GLN A 72 1.74 -4.22 -12.71
C GLN A 72 1.52 -2.80 -12.16
N GLN A 73 1.50 -2.68 -10.84
CA GLN A 73 1.45 -1.39 -10.16
C GLN A 73 2.60 -1.28 -9.17
N ASN A 74 3.32 -0.17 -9.23
CA ASN A 74 4.41 0.13 -8.29
C ASN A 74 4.00 1.32 -7.43
N PHE A 75 4.18 1.16 -6.12
CA PHE A 75 3.83 2.14 -5.11
C PHE A 75 5.09 2.52 -4.36
N ILE A 76 5.41 3.81 -4.34
CA ILE A 76 6.41 4.37 -3.44
C ILE A 76 5.74 5.44 -2.60
N GLY A 77 5.97 5.41 -1.29
CA GLY A 77 5.34 6.37 -0.41
C GLY A 77 6.12 6.65 0.85
N ALA A 78 5.69 7.70 1.52
CA ALA A 78 6.20 8.15 2.79
C ALA A 78 5.04 8.57 3.69
N SER A 79 5.16 8.30 4.99
CA SER A 79 4.18 8.76 5.96
C SER A 79 4.81 9.37 7.20
N LEU A 80 4.06 10.26 7.83
CA LEU A 80 4.35 10.87 9.12
C LEU A 80 3.16 10.64 10.04
N GLU A 81 3.44 10.20 11.26
CA GLU A 81 2.45 9.92 12.27
C GLU A 81 2.80 10.62 13.58
N LYS A 82 1.80 11.19 14.25
CA LYS A 82 1.96 11.74 15.60
C LYS A 82 0.71 11.53 16.43
N LYS A 83 0.86 10.99 17.64
CA LYS A 83 -0.19 11.11 18.66
C LYS A 83 -0.23 12.56 19.16
N ILE A 84 -1.29 13.29 18.82
CA ILE A 84 -1.42 14.72 19.15
C ILE A 84 -2.18 14.95 20.45
N TRP A 85 -2.98 13.97 20.89
CA TRP A 85 -3.67 14.01 22.18
C TRP A 85 -3.83 12.61 22.74
N HIS A 86 -3.80 12.50 24.07
CA HIS A 86 -4.10 11.29 24.81
C HIS A 86 -4.76 11.66 26.12
N SER A 87 -5.89 11.02 26.44
CA SER A 87 -6.51 11.17 27.75
C SER A 87 -5.68 10.45 28.81
N LEU A 88 -5.57 11.05 30.00
CA LEU A 88 -4.93 10.43 31.16
C LEU A 88 -5.88 9.53 31.95
N LYS A 89 -7.20 9.75 31.80
CA LYS A 89 -8.24 9.04 32.56
C LYS A 89 -8.88 7.89 31.78
N SER A 90 -8.82 7.96 30.46
CA SER A 90 -9.36 6.98 29.53
C SER A 90 -8.25 6.66 28.52
N ASN A 91 -8.21 5.45 27.96
CA ASN A 91 -7.18 5.08 26.98
C ASN A 91 -7.42 5.71 25.58
N GLN A 92 -8.12 6.84 25.54
CA GLN A 92 -8.50 7.54 24.33
C GLN A 92 -7.30 8.30 23.74
N SER A 93 -7.22 8.38 22.43
CA SER A 93 -6.16 9.15 21.76
C SER A 93 -6.60 9.73 20.43
N VAL A 94 -5.96 10.83 20.04
CA VAL A 94 -6.05 11.39 18.70
C VAL A 94 -4.69 11.22 18.03
N LEU A 95 -4.70 10.64 16.84
CA LEU A 95 -3.53 10.40 16.03
C LEU A 95 -3.66 11.16 14.71
N PHE A 96 -2.66 11.98 14.42
CA PHE A 96 -2.46 12.64 13.15
C PHE A 96 -1.63 11.73 12.24
N HIS A 97 -2.07 11.57 11.01
CA HIS A 97 -1.37 10.81 9.98
C HIS A 97 -1.37 11.58 8.66
N LEU A 98 -0.18 11.78 8.09
CA LEU A 98 0.03 12.36 6.77
C LEU A 98 0.74 11.33 5.89
N ASN A 99 0.18 11.03 4.74
CA ASN A 99 0.74 10.05 3.80
C ASN A 99 0.82 10.62 2.40
N TYR A 100 1.97 10.42 1.77
CA TYR A 100 2.17 10.66 0.35
C TYR A 100 2.45 9.34 -0.36
N GLN A 101 1.85 9.14 -1.53
CA GLN A 101 2.06 7.97 -2.36
C GLN A 101 2.15 8.39 -3.82
N HIS A 102 3.20 7.94 -4.49
CA HIS A 102 3.29 7.93 -5.94
C HIS A 102 3.02 6.52 -6.45
N THR A 103 2.17 6.42 -7.46
CA THR A 103 1.76 5.15 -8.08
C THR A 103 2.04 5.22 -9.57
N ARG A 104 2.73 4.20 -10.09
CA ARG A 104 2.85 3.96 -11.53
C ARG A 104 2.18 2.64 -11.86
N SER A 105 1.20 2.68 -12.76
CA SER A 105 0.44 1.51 -13.20
C SER A 105 0.66 1.27 -14.68
N TYR A 106 0.85 0.00 -15.04
CA TYR A 106 1.03 -0.47 -16.40
C TYR A 106 0.20 -1.74 -16.61
N SER A 107 -0.38 -1.87 -17.81
CA SER A 107 -1.02 -3.10 -18.29
C SER A 107 -0.39 -3.50 -19.63
N ASN A 108 -0.23 -4.80 -19.86
CA ASN A 108 0.33 -5.32 -21.11
C ASN A 108 -0.64 -5.21 -22.31
N ILE A 109 -1.92 -4.97 -22.04
CA ILE A 109 -2.93 -4.65 -23.03
C ILE A 109 -3.22 -3.15 -22.97
N ASP A 110 -3.66 -2.58 -24.09
CA ASP A 110 -3.86 -1.14 -24.27
C ASP A 110 -5.15 -0.67 -23.60
N LEU A 111 -5.19 -0.81 -22.27
CA LEU A 111 -6.30 -0.39 -21.41
C LEU A 111 -5.91 0.87 -20.63
N TYR A 112 -4.84 0.81 -19.84
CA TYR A 112 -4.41 1.91 -18.99
C TYR A 112 -2.92 1.85 -18.64
N GLU A 113 -2.21 2.95 -18.90
CA GLU A 113 -0.97 3.31 -18.23
C GLU A 113 -1.22 4.66 -17.54
N TYR A 114 -0.94 4.75 -16.25
CA TYR A 114 -1.13 6.00 -15.53
C TYR A 114 -0.11 6.19 -14.42
N ASN A 115 0.09 7.47 -14.09
CA ASN A 115 0.84 7.92 -12.94
C ASN A 115 -0.09 8.72 -12.04
N MET A 116 -0.05 8.45 -10.74
CA MET A 116 -0.90 9.12 -9.76
C MET A 116 -0.08 9.54 -8.55
N ASN A 117 -0.30 10.77 -8.09
CA ASN A 117 0.21 11.27 -6.83
C ASN A 117 -0.97 11.45 -5.87
N LEU A 118 -0.89 10.84 -4.70
CA LEU A 118 -1.90 10.93 -3.66
C LEU A 118 -1.28 11.52 -2.40
N LEU A 119 -1.88 12.60 -1.89
CA LEU A 119 -1.59 13.15 -0.57
C LEU A 119 -2.83 12.96 0.30
N GLN A 120 -2.69 12.27 1.41
CA GLN A 120 -3.78 11.97 2.34
C GLN A 120 -3.43 12.48 3.73
N LEU A 121 -4.36 13.21 4.33
CA LEU A 121 -4.32 13.64 5.71
C LEU A 121 -5.47 12.98 6.45
N SER A 122 -5.17 12.31 7.57
CA SER A 122 -6.15 11.61 8.39
C SER A 122 -5.97 12.01 9.86
N LEU A 123 -7.10 12.21 10.54
CA LEU A 123 -7.16 12.41 11.97
C LEU A 123 -7.98 11.25 12.55
N ILE A 124 -7.32 10.39 13.32
CA ILE A 124 -7.89 9.15 13.83
C ILE A 124 -8.14 9.33 15.33
N TYR A 125 -9.40 9.18 15.74
CA TYR A 125 -9.79 9.16 17.15
C TYR A 125 -10.01 7.71 17.59
N ASN A 126 -9.25 7.29 18.59
CA ASN A 126 -9.38 5.98 19.21
C ASN A 126 -10.15 6.14 20.54
N PHE A 127 -11.28 5.44 20.65
CA PHE A 127 -12.18 5.47 21.81
C PHE A 127 -11.68 4.58 22.96
#